data_AF-A0A6C0CPT7-F1
#
_entry.id   AF-A0A6C0CPT7-F1
#
_cell.length_a   1.000
_cell.length_b   1.000
_cell.length_c   1.000
_cell.angle_alpha   90.00
_cell.angle_beta   90.00
_cell.angle_gamma   90.00
#
_symmetry.space_group_name_H-M   'P 1'
#
loop_
_entity.id
_entity.type
_entity.pdbx_description
1 polymer ?
#
loop_
_entity_poly.entity_id
_entity_poly.type
_entity_poly.pdbx_seq_one_letter_code
_entity_poly.pdbx_strand_id
1 'polypeptide(L)'
;MNVIAIRAPFTTRVRRNVKIHAICDPDQYDTEINSARGFSHQKIRMKPVTQQRSNAMFYDPDQYDPDANQRSVLNEAVQLIDEISKTGDVTFGEVIEAQNLWAQSIVDISNSFLTGGDYVKLAGECAGELYGYGHSNVLFKPTKAAERQFRPTANDAMSYFVGNDAVISGYKEDHGFAINAKKGFSKVVFENHQIDCHSDVAHAMGTYEFTCATTGEISEVEYTFGYKRNSDGKVRICLHHSSIPYESSNKPRRAKTSPVKQKHVIFYDPDQYDHEENQMRHVGITS
;
A
#
# COMPACT_ATOMS: atom_id res chain seq x y z
N MET A 1 -4.05 -12.82 -71.24
CA MET A 1 -4.93 -12.14 -70.27
C MET A 1 -4.10 -11.88 -69.03
N ASN A 2 -3.61 -10.64 -68.90
CA ASN A 2 -4.06 -9.62 -67.93
C ASN A 2 -3.46 -9.86 -66.52
N VAL A 3 -2.92 -8.92 -65.73
CA VAL A 3 -2.67 -7.46 -65.70
C VAL A 3 -1.77 -7.30 -64.43
N ILE A 4 -0.59 -6.64 -64.47
CA ILE A 4 -0.23 -5.33 -63.83
C ILE A 4 -0.67 -5.24 -62.33
N ALA A 5 0.11 -4.89 -61.29
CA ALA A 5 0.85 -3.64 -61.00
C ALA A 5 1.37 -3.70 -59.53
N ILE A 6 2.61 -3.29 -59.18
CA ILE A 6 3.08 -1.96 -58.69
C ILE A 6 3.29 -1.88 -57.14
N ARG A 7 4.58 -1.67 -56.77
CA ARG A 7 5.25 -0.80 -55.73
C ARG A 7 4.53 -0.52 -54.39
N ALA A 8 5.20 -0.44 -53.23
CA ALA A 8 6.27 0.53 -52.87
C ALA A 8 6.94 0.17 -51.50
N PRO A 9 8.01 0.88 -51.05
CA PRO A 9 8.94 0.43 -50.01
C PRO A 9 8.56 0.92 -48.60
N PHE A 10 8.96 0.17 -47.56
CA PHE A 10 8.93 0.64 -46.16
C PHE A 10 10.26 0.38 -45.45
N THR A 11 11.04 1.45 -45.27
CA THR A 11 11.89 1.70 -44.09
C THR A 11 10.95 2.09 -42.93
N THR A 12 11.12 1.80 -41.63
CA THR A 12 12.29 1.87 -40.76
C THR A 12 11.88 1.39 -39.35
N ARG A 13 12.76 0.72 -38.59
CA ARG A 13 13.23 1.07 -37.22
C ARG A 13 13.83 -0.15 -36.55
N VAL A 14 15.15 -0.11 -36.38
CA VAL A 14 15.90 -1.05 -35.52
C VAL A 14 15.42 -0.86 -34.08
N ARG A 15 14.76 -1.87 -33.50
CA ARG A 15 14.56 -1.96 -32.06
C ARG A 15 15.88 -2.40 -31.42
N ARG A 16 16.47 -1.56 -30.57
CA ARG A 16 17.62 -1.94 -29.74
C ARG A 16 17.15 -2.97 -28.70
N ASN A 17 17.72 -4.16 -28.73
CA ASN A 17 17.59 -5.14 -27.65
C ASN A 17 18.43 -4.68 -26.45
N VAL A 18 17.79 -4.32 -25.34
CA VAL A 18 18.49 -4.13 -24.07
C VAL A 18 18.46 -5.46 -23.32
N LYS A 19 19.62 -6.12 -23.21
CA LYS A 19 19.81 -7.22 -22.26
C LYS A 19 20.00 -6.61 -20.88
N ILE A 20 19.11 -6.94 -19.95
CA ILE A 20 19.34 -6.66 -18.52
C ILE A 20 20.32 -7.72 -18.03
N HIS A 21 21.50 -7.29 -17.57
CA HIS A 21 22.36 -8.09 -16.71
C HIS A 21 22.33 -7.44 -15.34
N ALA A 22 21.59 -8.05 -14.40
CA ALA A 22 21.77 -7.77 -13.00
C ALA A 22 23.09 -8.43 -12.58
N ILE A 23 24.10 -7.60 -12.26
CA ILE A 23 25.28 -8.04 -11.54
C ILE A 23 25.07 -7.59 -10.10
N CYS A 24 24.69 -8.52 -9.23
CA CYS A 24 24.84 -8.35 -7.79
C CYS A 24 26.20 -8.97 -7.42
N ASP A 25 27.18 -8.14 -7.07
CA ASP A 25 28.38 -8.58 -6.37
C ASP A 25 28.21 -8.20 -4.87
N PRO A 26 28.12 -9.18 -3.95
CA PRO A 26 27.77 -8.97 -2.55
C PRO A 26 28.84 -8.34 -1.65
N ASP A 27 30.04 -7.98 -2.15
CA ASP A 27 31.16 -7.50 -1.31
C ASP A 27 31.43 -5.97 -1.32
N GLN A 28 30.61 -5.12 -1.98
CA GLN A 28 30.90 -3.68 -2.07
C GLN A 28 30.05 -2.74 -1.20
N TYR A 29 29.12 -3.28 -0.39
CA TYR A 29 28.33 -2.48 0.56
C TYR A 29 29.06 -2.33 1.90
N ASP A 30 30.17 -1.59 1.88
CA ASP A 30 30.95 -1.27 3.08
C ASP A 30 30.41 0.01 3.74
N THR A 31 29.77 -0.15 4.90
CA THR A 31 29.12 0.91 5.67
C THR A 31 30.12 1.84 6.38
N GLU A 32 31.38 1.44 6.52
CA GLU A 32 32.40 2.22 7.24
C GLU A 32 33.10 3.26 6.34
N ILE A 33 33.15 3.05 5.02
CA ILE A 33 33.78 4.00 4.08
C ILE A 33 32.88 5.23 3.81
N ASN A 34 31.56 5.09 3.87
CA ASN A 34 30.62 6.19 3.59
C ASN A 34 30.42 7.16 4.77
N SER A 35 30.70 6.74 6.00
CA SER A 35 30.65 7.61 7.18
C SER A 35 31.90 8.49 7.32
N ALA A 36 33.01 8.15 6.64
CA ALA A 36 34.28 8.89 6.68
C ALA A 36 34.46 9.97 5.60
N ARG A 37 33.47 10.18 4.69
CA ARG A 37 33.56 11.17 3.59
C ARG A 37 32.55 12.33 3.68
N GLY A 38 32.29 12.81 4.88
CA GLY A 38 31.86 14.19 5.11
C GLY A 38 30.57 14.62 4.41
N PHE A 39 29.43 14.05 4.80
CA PHE A 39 28.15 14.74 4.63
C PHE A 39 28.07 15.89 5.64
N SER A 40 28.74 17.00 5.32
CA SER A 40 28.44 18.27 5.96
C SER A 40 27.05 18.70 5.50
N HIS A 41 26.11 18.90 6.42
CA HIS A 41 25.02 19.83 6.16
C HIS A 41 25.64 21.19 5.79
N GLN A 42 25.45 21.65 4.54
CA GLN A 42 25.60 23.06 4.25
C GLN A 42 24.55 23.80 5.06
N LYS A 43 24.98 24.46 6.14
CA LYS A 43 24.18 25.52 6.77
C LYS A 43 23.88 26.58 5.72
N ILE A 44 22.65 26.62 5.23
CA ILE A 44 22.15 27.76 4.46
C ILE A 44 22.14 28.96 5.43
N ARG A 45 23.11 29.86 5.24
CA ARG A 45 23.17 31.13 5.96
C ARG A 45 22.09 32.05 5.39
N MET A 46 20.92 32.10 6.01
CA MET A 46 19.94 33.15 5.71
C MET A 46 20.52 34.51 6.13
N LYS A 47 20.41 35.51 5.23
CA LYS A 47 20.74 36.90 5.57
C LYS A 47 19.66 37.45 6.51
N PRO A 48 20.00 38.26 7.53
CA PRO A 48 18.99 38.88 8.37
C PRO A 48 18.23 39.91 7.55
N VAL A 49 16.90 39.75 7.45
CA VAL A 49 16.00 40.81 7.02
C VAL A 49 15.76 41.70 8.23
N THR A 50 16.22 42.94 8.15
CA THR A 50 15.95 43.96 9.16
C THR A 50 14.47 44.32 9.13
N GLN A 51 13.70 43.87 10.12
CA GLN A 51 12.37 44.40 10.40
C GLN A 51 12.53 45.84 10.92
N GLN A 52 12.30 46.83 10.05
CA GLN A 52 11.91 48.15 10.53
C GLN A 52 10.49 48.05 11.06
N ARG A 53 10.35 48.08 12.39
CA ARG A 53 9.10 48.39 13.06
C ARG A 53 8.76 49.86 12.80
N SER A 54 7.73 50.09 12.01
CA SER A 54 6.88 51.27 12.15
C SER A 54 5.45 50.81 12.38
N ASN A 55 5.04 50.87 13.65
CA ASN A 55 3.62 50.83 14.02
C ASN A 55 2.95 52.10 13.46
N ALA A 56 2.16 51.93 12.41
CA ALA A 56 1.08 52.84 12.07
C ALA A 56 0.01 52.02 11.33
N MET A 57 -0.94 51.47 12.11
CA MET A 57 -2.21 51.00 11.56
C MET A 57 -2.98 52.22 11.06
N PHE A 58 -2.81 52.56 9.78
CA PHE A 58 -3.77 53.40 9.09
C PHE A 58 -4.97 52.52 8.76
N TYR A 59 -6.07 52.72 9.48
CA TYR A 59 -7.35 52.15 9.10
C TYR A 59 -7.88 52.97 7.92
N ASP A 60 -7.86 52.39 6.72
CA ASP A 60 -8.56 52.92 5.56
C ASP A 60 -10.00 52.36 5.58
N PRO A 61 -11.02 53.17 5.93
CA PRO A 61 -12.39 52.70 6.07
C PRO A 61 -13.06 52.28 4.75
N ASP A 62 -12.39 52.45 3.60
CA ASP A 62 -12.96 52.16 2.28
C ASP A 62 -12.45 50.83 1.67
N GLN A 63 -11.64 50.03 2.38
CA GLN A 63 -11.20 48.69 1.93
C GLN A 63 -12.04 47.52 2.46
N TYR A 64 -13.32 47.74 2.77
CA TYR A 64 -14.25 46.62 2.92
C TYR A 64 -14.62 46.08 1.53
N ASP A 65 -13.76 45.21 1.00
CA ASP A 65 -14.07 44.38 -0.18
C ASP A 65 -14.77 43.09 0.28
N PRO A 66 -16.10 42.97 0.13
CA PRO A 66 -16.83 41.76 0.51
C PRO A 66 -16.45 40.53 -0.32
N ASP A 67 -15.74 40.69 -1.44
CA ASP A 67 -15.36 39.61 -2.35
C ASP A 67 -13.94 39.05 -2.06
N ALA A 68 -13.12 39.75 -1.27
CA ALA A 68 -11.81 39.25 -0.85
C ALA A 68 -11.90 38.01 0.05
N ASN A 69 -13.01 37.85 0.77
CA ASN A 69 -13.33 36.65 1.56
C ASN A 69 -14.15 35.60 0.77
N GLN A 70 -14.46 35.85 -0.51
CA GLN A 70 -15.16 34.92 -1.40
C GLN A 70 -14.24 34.16 -2.37
N ARG A 71 -12.91 34.30 -2.27
CA ARG A 71 -12.01 33.26 -2.80
C ARG A 71 -12.15 32.04 -1.91
N SER A 72 -13.17 31.27 -2.23
CA SER A 72 -13.61 30.12 -1.48
C SER A 72 -12.44 29.15 -1.38
N VAL A 73 -12.05 28.85 -0.14
CA VAL A 73 -11.10 27.79 0.23
C VAL A 73 -11.44 26.46 -0.46
N LEU A 74 -12.71 26.29 -0.85
CA LEU A 74 -13.23 25.17 -1.64
C LEU A 74 -12.73 25.16 -3.09
N ASN A 75 -12.63 26.31 -3.79
CA ASN A 75 -12.14 26.36 -5.17
C ASN A 75 -10.63 26.09 -5.26
N GLU A 76 -9.85 26.55 -4.29
CA GLU A 76 -8.42 26.27 -4.23
C GLU A 76 -8.15 24.80 -3.88
N ALA A 77 -8.91 24.22 -2.94
CA ALA A 77 -8.82 22.78 -2.64
C ALA A 77 -9.23 21.91 -3.84
N VAL A 78 -10.30 22.29 -4.57
CA VAL A 78 -10.73 21.58 -5.78
C VAL A 78 -9.71 21.72 -6.91
N GLN A 79 -9.08 22.88 -7.08
CA GLN A 79 -7.99 23.06 -8.05
C GLN A 79 -6.74 22.27 -7.66
N LEU A 80 -6.37 22.23 -6.38
CA LEU A 80 -5.27 21.40 -5.90
C LEU A 80 -5.55 19.90 -6.10
N ILE A 81 -6.78 19.45 -5.84
CA ILE A 81 -7.19 18.05 -6.11
C ILE A 81 -7.15 17.75 -7.62
N ASP A 82 -7.59 18.67 -8.48
CA ASP A 82 -7.53 18.53 -9.94
C ASP A 82 -6.08 18.57 -10.47
N GLU A 83 -5.20 19.36 -9.87
CA GLU A 83 -3.77 19.37 -10.20
C GLU A 83 -3.05 18.11 -9.72
N ILE A 84 -3.30 17.63 -8.50
CA ILE A 84 -2.76 16.36 -7.97
C ILE A 84 -3.27 15.17 -8.79
N SER A 85 -4.55 15.19 -9.21
CA SER A 85 -5.12 14.21 -10.14
C SER A 85 -4.43 14.26 -11.52
N LYS A 86 -4.00 15.45 -11.97
CA LYS A 86 -3.26 15.63 -13.22
C LYS A 86 -1.79 15.25 -13.15
N THR A 87 -1.12 15.31 -11.99
CA THR A 87 0.29 14.91 -11.89
C THR A 87 0.49 13.40 -12.01
N GLY A 88 -0.56 12.61 -11.75
CA GLY A 88 -0.50 11.15 -11.78
C GLY A 88 0.19 10.55 -10.55
N ASP A 89 0.49 11.39 -9.55
CA ASP A 89 1.18 10.97 -8.33
C ASP A 89 0.25 10.15 -7.43
N VAL A 90 0.77 9.14 -6.75
CA VAL A 90 0.09 8.39 -5.70
C VAL A 90 0.11 9.23 -4.43
N THR A 91 -1.06 9.42 -3.83
CA THR A 91 -1.21 10.22 -2.62
C THR A 91 -1.26 9.35 -1.36
N PHE A 92 -0.97 9.94 -0.20
CA PHE A 92 -1.13 9.28 1.09
C PHE A 92 -2.58 8.78 1.31
N GLY A 93 -3.58 9.60 0.92
CA GLY A 93 -5.00 9.23 1.05
C GLY A 93 -5.35 7.97 0.28
N GLU A 94 -4.89 7.85 -0.98
CA GLU A 94 -5.13 6.66 -1.79
C GLU A 94 -4.44 5.40 -1.24
N VAL A 95 -3.27 5.56 -0.59
CA VAL A 95 -2.61 4.45 0.11
C VAL A 95 -3.46 3.97 1.29
N ILE A 96 -3.98 4.89 2.11
CA ILE A 96 -4.86 4.55 3.23
C ILE A 96 -6.15 3.91 2.74
N GLU A 97 -6.78 4.44 1.70
CA GLU A 97 -7.98 3.86 1.09
C GLU A 97 -7.72 2.43 0.58
N ALA A 98 -6.58 2.20 -0.09
CA ALA A 98 -6.20 0.87 -0.55
C ALA A 98 -5.94 -0.11 0.62
N GLN A 99 -5.31 0.34 1.72
CA GLN A 99 -5.11 -0.47 2.93
C GLN A 99 -6.44 -0.84 3.59
N ASN A 100 -7.36 0.12 3.73
CA ASN A 100 -8.69 -0.10 4.30
C ASN A 100 -9.50 -1.08 3.46
N LEU A 101 -9.50 -0.91 2.13
CA LEU A 101 -10.17 -1.83 1.22
C LEU A 101 -9.55 -3.23 1.29
N TRP A 102 -8.22 -3.34 1.44
CA TRP A 102 -7.56 -4.62 1.62
C TRP A 102 -7.97 -5.30 2.93
N ALA A 103 -7.96 -4.56 4.05
CA ALA A 103 -8.39 -5.06 5.36
C ALA A 103 -9.84 -5.56 5.33
N GLN A 104 -10.75 -4.74 4.80
CA GLN A 104 -12.16 -5.07 4.66
C GLN A 104 -12.36 -6.31 3.78
N SER A 105 -11.65 -6.37 2.64
CA SER A 105 -11.74 -7.53 1.73
C SER A 105 -11.39 -8.84 2.41
N ILE A 106 -10.36 -8.87 3.29
CA ILE A 106 -10.00 -10.09 4.03
C ILE A 106 -11.12 -10.52 4.98
N VAL A 107 -11.78 -9.58 5.66
CA VAL A 107 -12.91 -9.86 6.55
C VAL A 107 -14.14 -10.30 5.76
N ASP A 108 -14.44 -9.66 4.64
CA ASP A 108 -15.58 -10.01 3.79
C ASP A 108 -15.41 -11.41 3.18
N ILE A 109 -14.22 -11.75 2.69
CA ILE A 109 -13.88 -13.09 2.20
C ILE A 109 -14.00 -14.11 3.34
N SER A 110 -13.51 -13.79 4.54
CA SER A 110 -13.65 -14.63 5.72
C SER A 110 -15.12 -14.91 6.05
N ASN A 111 -15.94 -13.86 6.08
CA ASN A 111 -17.36 -13.95 6.40
C ASN A 111 -18.13 -14.73 5.33
N SER A 112 -17.86 -14.46 4.05
CA SER A 112 -18.42 -15.22 2.94
C SER A 112 -18.10 -16.70 3.06
N PHE A 113 -16.85 -17.06 3.37
CA PHE A 113 -16.46 -18.45 3.60
C PHE A 113 -17.22 -19.09 4.78
N LEU A 114 -17.28 -18.41 5.93
CA LEU A 114 -17.92 -18.92 7.14
C LEU A 114 -19.45 -19.06 7.01
N THR A 115 -20.08 -18.23 6.19
CA THR A 115 -21.53 -18.27 5.93
C THR A 115 -21.92 -19.15 4.74
N GLY A 116 -20.94 -19.80 4.09
CA GLY A 116 -21.17 -20.69 2.96
C GLY A 116 -21.44 -19.97 1.63
N GLY A 117 -21.03 -18.70 1.52
CA GLY A 117 -21.06 -17.92 0.29
C GLY A 117 -19.91 -18.24 -0.67
N ASP A 118 -19.93 -17.60 -1.85
CA ASP A 118 -18.89 -17.74 -2.87
C ASP A 118 -17.69 -16.82 -2.57
N TYR A 119 -16.90 -17.25 -1.59
CA TYR A 119 -15.70 -16.52 -1.16
C TYR A 119 -14.59 -16.48 -2.22
N VAL A 120 -14.57 -17.45 -3.15
CA VAL A 120 -13.55 -17.52 -4.22
C VAL A 120 -13.81 -16.45 -5.26
N LYS A 121 -15.06 -16.29 -5.69
CA LYS A 121 -15.47 -15.21 -6.60
C LYS A 121 -15.22 -13.85 -5.98
N LEU A 122 -15.63 -13.65 -4.72
CA LEU A 122 -15.42 -12.40 -3.99
C LEU A 122 -13.92 -12.06 -3.88
N ALA A 123 -13.09 -13.05 -3.53
CA ALA A 123 -11.64 -12.85 -3.48
C ALA A 123 -11.05 -12.46 -4.84
N GLY A 124 -11.55 -13.02 -5.95
CA GLY A 124 -11.15 -12.64 -7.30
C GLY A 124 -11.51 -11.20 -7.65
N GLU A 125 -12.71 -10.74 -7.27
CA GLU A 125 -13.16 -9.37 -7.44
C GLU A 125 -12.30 -8.38 -6.63
N CYS A 126 -12.12 -8.66 -5.34
CA CYS A 126 -11.23 -7.87 -4.47
C CYS A 126 -9.79 -7.82 -5.00
N ALA A 127 -9.24 -8.96 -5.45
CA ALA A 127 -7.89 -9.01 -5.99
C ALA A 127 -7.73 -8.20 -7.29
N GLY A 128 -8.74 -8.19 -8.17
CA GLY A 128 -8.72 -7.38 -9.39
C GLY A 128 -8.76 -5.87 -9.14
N GLU A 129 -9.41 -5.44 -8.07
CA GLU A 129 -9.41 -4.04 -7.64
C GLU A 129 -8.11 -3.66 -6.92
N LEU A 130 -7.58 -4.52 -6.06
CA LEU A 130 -6.47 -4.21 -5.18
C LEU A 130 -5.08 -4.43 -5.78
N TYR A 131 -4.89 -5.41 -6.66
CA TYR A 131 -3.58 -5.81 -7.16
C TYR A 131 -3.37 -5.41 -8.62
N GLY A 132 -2.16 -4.96 -8.94
CA GLY A 132 -1.79 -4.51 -10.29
C GLY A 132 -1.70 -5.61 -11.35
N TYR A 133 -2.08 -6.86 -11.09
CA TYR A 133 -1.97 -7.93 -12.09
C TYR A 133 -2.74 -7.57 -13.36
N GLY A 134 -2.10 -7.71 -14.52
CA GLY A 134 -2.66 -7.31 -15.82
C GLY A 134 -2.54 -5.81 -16.13
N HIS A 135 -2.17 -4.98 -15.16
CA HIS A 135 -1.94 -3.54 -15.32
C HIS A 135 -0.47 -3.14 -15.15
N SER A 136 0.24 -3.78 -14.23
CA SER A 136 1.67 -3.58 -13.92
C SER A 136 2.29 -4.89 -13.38
N ASN A 137 3.62 -4.89 -13.19
CA ASN A 137 4.29 -6.01 -12.52
C ASN A 137 3.97 -5.98 -11.02
N VAL A 138 3.72 -7.16 -10.45
CA VAL A 138 3.45 -7.32 -9.02
C VAL A 138 4.54 -8.18 -8.40
N LEU A 139 5.21 -7.63 -7.37
CA LEU A 139 6.21 -8.33 -6.58
C LEU A 139 5.55 -8.83 -5.30
N PHE A 140 5.16 -10.10 -5.24
CA PHE A 140 4.44 -10.64 -4.10
C PHE A 140 5.19 -11.79 -3.42
N LYS A 141 5.64 -11.55 -2.17
CA LYS A 141 6.16 -12.56 -1.24
C LYS A 141 5.27 -12.65 0.02
N PRO A 142 4.37 -13.65 0.11
CA PRO A 142 3.51 -13.81 1.28
C PRO A 142 4.24 -14.26 2.55
N THR A 143 3.53 -14.19 3.68
CA THR A 143 4.04 -14.51 5.03
C THR A 143 4.40 -15.98 5.22
N LYS A 144 3.53 -16.90 4.80
CA LYS A 144 3.62 -18.35 5.11
C LYS A 144 3.84 -19.20 3.85
N ALA A 145 4.85 -18.85 3.04
CA ALA A 145 5.23 -19.65 1.89
C ALA A 145 6.72 -20.02 1.95
N ALA A 146 7.00 -21.32 1.96
CA ALA A 146 8.33 -21.87 2.15
C ALA A 146 8.84 -22.56 0.87
N GLU A 147 7.99 -23.30 0.16
CA GLU A 147 8.38 -24.05 -1.04
C GLU A 147 8.37 -23.19 -2.29
N ARG A 148 7.29 -22.43 -2.51
CA ARG A 148 7.14 -21.43 -3.56
C ARG A 148 7.06 -20.08 -2.89
N GLN A 149 8.17 -19.35 -2.79
CA GLN A 149 8.21 -18.13 -1.98
C GLN A 149 7.49 -16.93 -2.60
N PHE A 150 7.31 -16.92 -3.92
CA PHE A 150 6.76 -15.78 -4.66
C PHE A 150 5.44 -16.13 -5.35
N ARG A 151 4.63 -15.12 -5.62
CA ARG A 151 3.37 -15.23 -6.40
C ARG A 151 3.49 -14.33 -7.63
N PRO A 152 4.07 -14.84 -8.74
CA PRO A 152 4.30 -14.02 -9.94
C PRO A 152 3.02 -13.76 -10.75
N THR A 153 1.97 -14.56 -10.57
CA THR A 153 0.70 -14.40 -11.30
C THR A 153 -0.49 -14.21 -10.37
N ALA A 154 -1.58 -13.65 -10.91
CA ALA A 154 -2.85 -13.53 -10.19
C ALA A 154 -3.37 -14.90 -9.71
N ASN A 155 -3.21 -15.96 -10.51
CA ASN A 155 -3.63 -17.32 -10.13
C ASN A 155 -2.85 -17.82 -8.91
N ASP A 156 -1.53 -17.56 -8.86
CA ASP A 156 -0.71 -17.91 -7.71
C ASP A 156 -1.15 -17.11 -6.47
N ALA A 157 -1.41 -15.81 -6.62
CA ALA A 157 -1.90 -14.97 -5.53
C ALA A 157 -3.25 -15.49 -4.98
N MET A 158 -4.16 -15.88 -5.88
CA MET A 158 -5.43 -16.50 -5.50
C MET A 158 -5.22 -17.80 -4.73
N SER A 159 -4.32 -18.68 -5.18
CA SER A 159 -3.97 -19.91 -4.45
C SER A 159 -3.62 -19.59 -2.99
N TYR A 160 -2.79 -18.57 -2.76
CA TYR A 160 -2.43 -18.14 -1.40
C TYR A 160 -3.64 -17.65 -0.59
N PHE A 161 -4.50 -16.80 -1.16
CA PHE A 161 -5.61 -16.19 -0.43
C PHE A 161 -6.75 -17.16 -0.13
N VAL A 162 -7.20 -17.95 -1.12
CA VAL A 162 -8.40 -18.80 -0.98
C VAL A 162 -8.09 -20.27 -0.76
N GLY A 163 -6.83 -20.67 -0.91
CA GLY A 163 -6.34 -22.02 -0.73
C GLY A 163 -6.25 -22.79 -2.04
N ASN A 164 -5.34 -23.76 -2.06
CA ASN A 164 -5.02 -24.54 -3.25
C ASN A 164 -6.22 -25.32 -3.81
N ASP A 165 -7.08 -25.87 -2.93
CA ASP A 165 -8.25 -26.65 -3.34
C ASP A 165 -9.27 -25.82 -4.16
N ALA A 166 -9.24 -24.48 -4.00
CA ALA A 166 -10.15 -23.56 -4.68
C ALA A 166 -9.60 -23.05 -6.01
N VAL A 167 -8.35 -23.37 -6.38
CA VAL A 167 -7.67 -22.80 -7.54
C VAL A 167 -7.06 -23.89 -8.40
N ILE A 168 -7.33 -23.84 -9.70
CA ILE A 168 -6.72 -24.77 -10.66
C ILE A 168 -5.21 -24.60 -10.63
N SER A 169 -4.48 -25.69 -10.35
CA SER A 169 -3.03 -25.71 -10.17
C SER A 169 -2.51 -24.85 -9.01
N GLY A 170 -3.32 -24.68 -7.95
CA GLY A 170 -2.86 -24.03 -6.72
C GLY A 170 -1.65 -24.74 -6.08
N TYR A 171 -0.84 -23.99 -5.34
CA TYR A 171 0.30 -24.54 -4.62
C TYR A 171 -0.15 -25.29 -3.38
N LYS A 172 0.26 -26.55 -3.24
CA LYS A 172 -0.19 -27.43 -2.14
C LYS A 172 0.06 -26.87 -0.74
N GLU A 173 1.07 -26.02 -0.56
CA GLU A 173 1.36 -25.35 0.72
C GLU A 173 0.33 -24.25 1.09
N ASP A 174 -0.46 -23.79 0.12
CA ASP A 174 -1.44 -22.73 0.32
C ASP A 174 -2.74 -23.28 0.91
N HIS A 175 -2.98 -22.94 2.18
CA HIS A 175 -4.16 -23.37 2.94
C HIS A 175 -5.28 -22.32 2.99
N GLY A 176 -5.13 -21.23 2.25
CA GLY A 176 -6.05 -20.10 2.22
C GLY A 176 -5.82 -19.13 3.37
N PHE A 177 -5.06 -18.08 3.10
CA PHE A 177 -4.77 -17.02 4.05
C PHE A 177 -6.03 -16.25 4.44
N ALA A 178 -6.82 -15.79 3.45
CA ALA A 178 -8.00 -14.97 3.70
C ALA A 178 -9.08 -15.72 4.49
N ILE A 179 -9.10 -17.06 4.42
CA ILE A 179 -10.00 -17.89 5.23
C ILE A 179 -9.36 -18.40 6.53
N ASN A 180 -8.13 -17.98 6.84
CA ASN A 180 -7.36 -18.36 8.01
C ASN A 180 -7.41 -19.87 8.30
N ALA A 181 -7.12 -20.70 7.29
CA ALA A 181 -7.27 -22.15 7.37
C ALA A 181 -8.65 -22.59 7.92
N LYS A 182 -9.71 -22.04 7.34
CA LYS A 182 -11.14 -22.26 7.64
C LYS A 182 -11.68 -21.60 8.93
N LYS A 183 -10.87 -20.81 9.62
CA LYS A 183 -11.28 -20.10 10.85
C LYS A 183 -11.79 -18.68 10.61
N GLY A 184 -11.45 -18.08 9.47
CA GLY A 184 -11.71 -16.68 9.15
C GLY A 184 -10.99 -15.67 10.05
N PHE A 185 -11.08 -14.41 9.63
CA PHE A 185 -10.73 -13.21 10.39
C PHE A 185 -11.95 -12.32 10.58
N SER A 186 -12.10 -11.76 11.78
CA SER A 186 -13.18 -10.83 12.11
C SER A 186 -12.74 -9.36 12.09
N LYS A 187 -11.43 -9.09 12.22
CA LYS A 187 -10.85 -7.75 12.17
C LYS A 187 -9.44 -7.81 11.59
N VAL A 188 -9.08 -6.83 10.76
CA VAL A 188 -7.72 -6.59 10.28
C VAL A 188 -7.39 -5.13 10.49
N VAL A 189 -6.29 -4.83 11.19
CA VAL A 189 -5.90 -3.45 11.54
C VAL A 189 -4.49 -3.18 11.06
N PHE A 190 -4.30 -2.10 10.30
CA PHE A 190 -2.98 -1.64 9.87
C PHE A 190 -2.41 -0.64 10.88
N GLU A 191 -1.14 -0.81 11.22
CA GLU A 191 -0.33 0.16 11.94
C GLU A 191 0.84 0.55 11.04
N ASN A 192 0.72 1.69 10.36
CA ASN A 192 1.78 2.22 9.50
C ASN A 192 2.94 2.72 10.38
N HIS A 193 4.14 2.18 10.15
CA HIS A 193 5.37 2.83 10.61
C HIS A 193 5.62 4.09 9.80
N GLN A 194 5.50 3.98 8.47
CA GLN A 194 5.61 5.11 7.56
C GLN A 194 4.96 4.80 6.21
N ILE A 195 4.42 5.85 5.57
CA ILE A 195 4.06 5.88 4.16
C ILE A 195 4.91 6.97 3.51
N ASP A 196 5.58 6.65 2.41
CA ASP A 196 6.39 7.58 1.62
C ASP A 196 5.92 7.56 0.16
N CYS A 197 5.63 8.74 -0.39
CA CYS A 197 5.04 8.91 -1.72
C CYS A 197 6.08 9.48 -2.68
N HIS A 198 6.38 8.74 -3.75
CA HIS A 198 7.35 9.09 -4.79
C HIS A 198 6.67 9.16 -6.16
N SER A 199 5.92 10.24 -6.39
CA SER A 199 5.18 10.43 -7.64
C SER A 199 4.38 9.19 -8.04
N ASP A 200 4.77 8.44 -9.07
CA ASP A 200 3.98 7.32 -9.61
C ASP A 200 3.90 6.09 -8.69
N VAL A 201 4.71 6.04 -7.61
CA VAL A 201 4.75 4.94 -6.65
C VAL A 201 4.76 5.47 -5.21
N ALA A 202 4.04 4.80 -4.31
CA ALA A 202 4.19 4.99 -2.87
C ALA A 202 4.62 3.69 -2.19
N HIS A 203 5.41 3.79 -1.13
CA HIS A 203 5.79 2.66 -0.27
C HIS A 203 5.18 2.83 1.11
N ALA A 204 4.67 1.74 1.67
CA ALA A 204 4.17 1.69 3.04
C ALA A 204 4.82 0.54 3.78
N MET A 205 5.28 0.80 5.00
CA MET A 205 5.83 -0.22 5.90
C MET A 205 5.17 -0.11 7.26
N GLY A 206 5.01 -1.25 7.93
CA GLY A 206 4.40 -1.30 9.24
C GLY A 206 4.07 -2.71 9.67
N THR A 207 3.17 -2.81 10.64
CA THR A 207 2.59 -4.06 11.10
C THR A 207 1.10 -4.07 10.87
N TYR A 208 0.52 -5.25 10.75
CA TYR A 208 -0.91 -5.41 10.83
C TYR A 208 -1.30 -6.55 11.75
N GLU A 209 -2.46 -6.39 12.39
CA GLU A 209 -3.01 -7.35 13.32
C GLU A 209 -4.23 -8.03 12.70
N PHE A 210 -4.31 -9.35 12.85
CA PHE A 210 -5.44 -10.15 12.40
C PHE A 210 -6.12 -10.82 13.60
N THR A 211 -7.41 -10.55 13.79
CA THR A 211 -8.22 -11.18 14.84
C THR A 211 -8.92 -12.40 14.27
N CYS A 212 -8.65 -13.58 14.83
CA CYS A 212 -9.31 -14.82 14.41
C CYS A 212 -10.80 -14.80 14.76
N ALA A 213 -11.67 -15.03 13.78
CA ALA A 213 -13.12 -14.94 13.99
C ALA A 213 -13.67 -16.01 14.94
N THR A 214 -12.99 -17.16 15.06
CA THR A 214 -13.45 -18.28 15.90
C THR A 214 -12.87 -18.27 17.31
N THR A 215 -11.68 -17.72 17.53
CA THR A 215 -10.99 -17.77 18.83
C THR A 215 -10.76 -16.39 19.46
N GLY A 216 -10.88 -15.31 18.69
CA GLY A 216 -10.47 -13.96 19.11
C GLY A 216 -8.95 -13.79 19.25
N GLU A 217 -8.12 -14.79 18.91
CA GLU A 217 -6.67 -14.65 18.98
C GLU A 217 -6.18 -13.62 17.95
N ILE A 218 -5.29 -12.75 18.39
CA ILE A 218 -4.62 -11.75 17.56
C ILE A 218 -3.25 -12.27 17.11
N SER A 219 -3.00 -12.16 15.80
CA SER A 219 -1.70 -12.43 15.17
C SER A 219 -1.15 -11.15 14.56
N GLU A 220 0.10 -10.82 14.86
CA GLU A 220 0.82 -9.67 14.30
C GLU A 220 1.75 -10.16 13.17
N VAL A 221 1.83 -9.37 12.10
CA VAL A 221 2.68 -9.63 10.94
C VAL A 221 3.23 -8.29 10.44
N GLU A 222 4.48 -8.28 9.98
CA GLU A 222 5.12 -7.12 9.35
C GLU A 222 4.82 -7.10 7.86
N TYR A 223 4.68 -5.90 7.29
CA TYR A 223 4.48 -5.72 5.86
C TYR A 223 5.37 -4.65 5.24
N THR A 224 5.55 -4.80 3.94
CA THR A 224 5.97 -3.76 3.01
C THR A 224 5.04 -3.82 1.81
N PHE A 225 4.27 -2.75 1.60
CA PHE A 225 3.47 -2.56 0.41
C PHE A 225 4.11 -1.50 -0.49
N GLY A 226 3.97 -1.70 -1.80
CA GLY A 226 4.16 -0.66 -2.79
C GLY A 226 2.90 -0.50 -3.60
N TYR A 227 2.52 0.74 -3.86
CA TYR A 227 1.32 1.13 -4.56
C TYR A 227 1.72 1.90 -5.81
N LYS A 228 1.06 1.62 -6.93
CA LYS A 228 1.31 2.29 -8.20
C LYS A 228 0.01 2.73 -8.83
N ARG A 229 -0.03 3.97 -9.35
CA ARG A 229 -1.13 4.41 -10.21
C ARG A 229 -1.01 3.71 -11.57
N ASN A 230 -2.07 3.02 -11.98
CA ASN A 230 -2.11 2.31 -13.26
C ASN A 230 -2.72 3.19 -14.35
N SER A 231 -2.65 2.74 -15.60
CA SER A 231 -3.12 3.51 -16.77
C SER A 231 -4.62 3.81 -16.77
N ASP A 232 -5.40 3.09 -15.97
CA ASP A 232 -6.83 3.34 -15.75
C ASP A 232 -7.11 4.33 -14.62
N GLY A 233 -6.06 4.96 -14.08
CA GLY A 233 -6.13 5.97 -13.03
C GLY A 233 -6.19 5.40 -11.61
N LYS A 234 -6.38 4.09 -11.44
CA LYS A 234 -6.52 3.46 -10.11
C LYS A 234 -5.16 3.11 -9.50
N VAL A 235 -5.01 3.41 -8.21
CA VAL A 235 -3.88 3.00 -7.39
C VAL A 235 -4.05 1.54 -6.97
N ARG A 236 -3.07 0.69 -7.27
CA ARG A 236 -3.08 -0.73 -6.91
C ARG A 236 -1.74 -1.18 -6.34
N ILE A 237 -1.77 -2.27 -5.60
CA ILE A 237 -0.60 -2.94 -5.04
C ILE A 237 0.28 -3.50 -6.17
N CYS A 238 1.52 -3.02 -6.25
CA CYS A 238 2.58 -3.53 -7.13
C CYS A 238 3.72 -4.22 -6.36
N LEU A 239 3.76 -4.08 -5.04
CA LEU A 239 4.67 -4.80 -4.14
C LEU A 239 3.90 -5.20 -2.88
N HIS A 240 4.03 -6.47 -2.48
CA HIS A 240 3.52 -6.98 -1.21
C HIS A 240 4.54 -7.96 -0.67
N HIS A 241 5.19 -7.58 0.42
CA HIS A 241 6.05 -8.47 1.18
C HIS A 241 5.54 -8.51 2.60
N SER A 242 5.30 -9.70 3.13
CA SER A 242 4.96 -9.88 4.55
C SER A 242 5.76 -10.99 5.21
N SER A 243 5.98 -10.82 6.52
CA SER A 243 6.78 -11.71 7.37
C SER A 243 6.23 -11.75 8.79
N ILE A 244 6.39 -12.90 9.45
CA ILE A 244 6.22 -12.96 10.90
C ILE A 244 7.41 -12.21 11.52
N PRO A 245 7.21 -11.41 12.58
CA PRO A 245 8.30 -10.76 13.28
C PRO A 245 9.40 -11.74 13.67
N TYR A 246 10.65 -11.30 13.59
CA TYR A 246 11.78 -12.16 13.94
C TYR A 246 11.73 -12.56 15.42
N GLU A 247 11.59 -13.86 15.68
CA GLU A 247 11.67 -14.41 17.03
C GLU A 247 13.11 -14.83 17.35
N SER A 248 13.81 -14.02 18.15
CA SER A 248 15.12 -14.41 18.68
C SER A 248 14.98 -15.51 19.72
N SER A 249 15.75 -16.59 19.61
CA SER A 249 15.73 -17.73 20.56
C SER A 249 16.06 -17.38 22.02
N ASN A 250 16.54 -16.16 22.30
CA ASN A 250 17.06 -15.72 23.60
C ASN A 250 16.21 -14.66 24.32
N LYS A 251 14.99 -14.31 23.86
CA LYS A 251 14.11 -13.37 24.57
C LYS A 251 12.94 -14.10 25.23
N PRO A 252 12.60 -13.78 26.50
CA PRO A 252 11.31 -14.18 27.05
C PRO A 252 10.21 -13.52 26.21
N ARG A 253 9.28 -14.35 25.74
CA ARG A 253 8.18 -13.98 24.85
C ARG A 253 7.43 -12.77 25.43
N ARG A 254 7.35 -11.66 24.68
CA ARG A 254 6.51 -10.50 25.04
C ARG A 254 5.09 -11.02 25.23
N ALA A 255 4.52 -10.82 26.42
CA ALA A 255 3.20 -11.35 26.73
C ALA A 255 2.17 -10.74 25.76
N LYS A 256 1.56 -11.57 24.93
CA LYS A 256 0.37 -11.18 24.16
C LYS A 256 -0.71 -10.76 25.18
N THR A 257 -1.21 -9.55 25.08
CA THR A 257 -2.45 -9.16 25.78
C THR A 257 -3.56 -10.07 25.26
N SER A 258 -3.99 -11.00 26.12
CA SER A 258 -5.09 -11.92 25.81
C SER A 258 -6.41 -11.18 25.96
N PRO A 259 -7.33 -11.23 24.98
CA PRO A 259 -8.69 -10.79 25.23
C PRO A 259 -9.37 -11.73 26.23
N VAL A 260 -10.24 -11.14 27.06
CA VAL A 260 -11.08 -11.83 28.03
C VAL A 260 -11.98 -12.86 27.32
N LYS A 261 -12.03 -14.09 27.84
CA LYS A 261 -12.95 -15.14 27.35
C LYS A 261 -14.42 -14.69 27.50
N GLN A 262 -15.02 -14.16 26.45
CA GLN A 262 -16.48 -14.04 26.32
C GLN A 262 -17.03 -15.20 25.49
N LYS A 263 -18.20 -15.71 25.88
CA LYS A 263 -18.92 -16.77 25.16
C LYS A 263 -19.24 -16.28 23.74
N HIS A 264 -18.68 -16.94 22.72
CA HIS A 264 -18.68 -16.46 21.34
C HIS A 264 -20.06 -16.52 20.68
N VAL A 265 -20.59 -15.34 20.39
CA VAL A 265 -21.36 -15.06 19.17
C VAL A 265 -20.34 -14.59 18.13
N ILE A 266 -20.49 -14.96 16.85
CA ILE A 266 -19.65 -14.43 15.76
C ILE A 266 -19.88 -12.92 15.72
N PHE A 267 -18.94 -12.14 16.25
CA PHE A 267 -18.99 -10.68 16.16
C PHE A 267 -18.43 -10.28 14.79
N TYR A 268 -19.34 -10.09 13.84
CA TYR A 268 -19.10 -9.32 12.63
C TYR A 268 -19.34 -7.86 12.99
N ASP A 269 -18.29 -7.05 12.99
CA ASP A 269 -18.40 -5.61 13.12
C ASP A 269 -18.57 -5.01 11.71
N PRO A 270 -19.75 -4.48 11.35
CA PRO A 270 -20.00 -3.91 10.03
C PRO A 270 -19.28 -2.57 9.79
N ASP A 271 -18.88 -1.86 10.85
CA ASP A 271 -18.29 -0.52 10.77
C ASP A 271 -16.83 -0.56 11.21
N GLN A 272 -15.98 -1.28 10.46
CA GLN A 272 -14.56 -1.49 10.79
C GLN A 272 -13.70 -0.22 10.70
N TYR A 273 -14.24 0.85 10.11
CA TYR A 273 -13.51 2.08 9.87
C TYR A 273 -13.48 2.96 11.12
N ASP A 274 -12.61 2.62 12.07
CA ASP A 274 -12.25 3.53 13.15
C ASP A 274 -11.17 4.51 12.65
N HIS A 275 -11.65 5.62 12.12
CA HIS A 275 -10.81 6.72 11.62
C HIS A 275 -9.88 7.26 12.73
N GLU A 276 -10.29 7.17 14.01
CA GLU A 276 -9.55 7.67 15.17
C GLU A 276 -8.48 6.67 15.62
N GLU A 277 -8.78 5.36 15.69
CA GLU A 277 -7.79 4.32 16.07
C GLU A 277 -6.61 4.29 15.10
N ASN A 278 -6.88 4.47 13.79
CA ASN A 278 -5.85 4.53 12.75
C ASN A 278 -5.10 5.89 12.71
N GLN A 279 -5.72 7.00 13.13
CA GLN A 279 -5.05 8.30 13.19
C GLN A 279 -4.22 8.50 14.48
N MET A 280 -4.67 8.01 15.63
CA MET A 280 -4.03 8.27 16.93
C MET A 280 -2.69 7.54 17.15
N ARG A 281 -2.33 6.56 16.31
CA ARG A 281 -1.07 5.81 16.45
C ARG A 281 0.10 6.37 15.63
N HIS A 282 -0.06 7.52 14.96
CA HIS A 282 1.05 8.20 14.30
C HIS A 282 2.05 8.72 15.35
N VAL A 283 3.22 8.08 15.44
CA VAL A 283 4.34 8.59 16.22
C VAL A 283 4.77 9.92 15.59
N GLY A 284 4.50 11.01 16.29
CA GLY A 284 4.85 12.36 15.86
C GLY A 284 6.35 12.49 15.64
N ILE A 285 6.75 12.77 14.40
CA ILE A 285 8.04 13.43 14.14
C ILE A 285 7.80 14.92 14.45
N THR A 286 7.99 15.28 15.71
CA THR A 286 8.14 16.68 16.11
C THR A 286 9.48 17.21 15.62
N SER A 287 9.40 18.26 14.80
CA SER A 287 10.38 19.34 14.54
C SER A 287 11.74 18.99 13.95
#